data_AF-A0A924V621-F1
#
_entry.id   AF-A0A924V621-F1
#
_cell.length_a   1.000
_cell.length_b   1.000
_cell.length_c   1.000
_cell.angle_alpha   90.00
_cell.angle_beta   90.00
_cell.angle_gamma   90.00
#
_symmetry.space_group_name_H-M   'P 1'
#
loop_
_entity.id
_entity.type
_entity.pdbx_description
1 polymer ?
#
loop_
_entity_poly.entity_id
_entity_poly.type
_entity_poly.pdbx_seq_one_letter_code
_entity_poly.pdbx_strand_id
1 'polypeptide(L)'
;MNKFIIGLLGFVLLANSAEAQSNKGIKFQAKIKYTLSGAQMNQAGASVNVRVLSPNGCVLWEENHPSENIVNGYLGLVIGSGITQGAHPVGTTFKAVFDNSVNRSGLVCVDSGNNPTALTTYFPTPNDTRIVRIYFASGADNILADFSLRSSGYAVNSETLDGKSVSDFVLKSATAWPASCAAGEFVSSVSATGAVTCMPASGGGAVSSVAGRTGAITLSTSDVSGLGSAALLGVGSTVGTVASGNDARFTKINGVAVSATAPGTNQVLKYDGTQYVPVALPTAPVTTVAGRTGAITLSNLDISGLGGAAILNVGTAISTVAAGDDARFTKINGVAVSATAPATNQVLQYNGTQYVPVALPTAPVTTVAGRTGVITLSN
;
A
#
# COMPACT_ATOMS: atom_id res chain seq x y z
N MET A 1 -16.44 -4.21 -96.49
CA MET A 1 -15.62 -3.00 -96.34
C MET A 1 -15.93 -2.35 -95.01
N ASN A 2 -14.90 -2.14 -94.20
CA ASN A 2 -14.91 -1.41 -92.94
C ASN A 2 -15.59 -0.05 -93.06
N LYS A 3 -16.24 0.38 -91.97
CA LYS A 3 -15.83 1.60 -91.24
C LYS A 3 -16.53 1.68 -89.88
N PHE A 4 -15.72 1.43 -88.85
CA PHE A 4 -15.91 1.89 -87.49
C PHE A 4 -15.99 3.43 -87.46
N ILE A 5 -16.92 3.99 -86.69
CA ILE A 5 -16.76 5.32 -86.08
C ILE A 5 -17.02 5.16 -84.59
N ILE A 6 -15.96 5.38 -83.83
CA ILE A 6 -15.91 5.43 -82.36
C ILE A 6 -16.05 6.89 -81.94
N GLY A 7 -16.86 7.14 -80.91
CA GLY A 7 -16.42 8.02 -79.83
C GLY A 7 -17.17 9.33 -79.64
N LEU A 8 -18.26 9.27 -78.87
CA LEU A 8 -18.43 10.20 -77.76
C LEU A 8 -18.88 9.39 -76.54
N LEU A 9 -17.91 9.04 -75.70
CA LEU A 9 -18.14 8.33 -74.44
C LEU A 9 -18.76 9.32 -73.43
N GLY A 10 -20.06 9.55 -73.55
CA GLY A 10 -20.86 10.11 -72.48
C GLY A 10 -21.02 9.04 -71.42
N PHE A 11 -20.23 9.13 -70.35
CA PHE A 11 -20.37 8.29 -69.16
C PHE A 11 -21.68 8.68 -68.45
N VAL A 12 -22.81 8.21 -68.98
CA VAL A 12 -24.08 8.22 -68.26
C VAL A 12 -23.90 7.21 -67.14
N LEU A 13 -23.67 7.71 -65.92
CA LEU A 13 -23.94 6.94 -64.71
C LEU A 13 -25.44 6.67 -64.67
N LEU A 14 -25.88 5.65 -65.42
CA LEU A 14 -27.02 4.86 -65.01
C LEU A 14 -26.58 4.24 -63.69
N ALA A 15 -27.02 4.85 -62.60
CA ALA A 15 -27.04 4.18 -61.32
C ALA A 15 -27.90 2.94 -61.52
N ASN A 16 -27.25 1.82 -61.86
CA ASN A 16 -27.77 0.50 -61.59
C ASN A 16 -27.94 0.48 -60.08
N SER A 17 -29.14 0.82 -59.63
CA SER A 17 -29.62 0.55 -58.30
C SER A 17 -29.27 -0.91 -58.02
N ALA A 18 -28.38 -1.10 -57.05
CA ALA A 18 -27.85 -2.37 -56.58
C ALA A 18 -28.74 -3.59 -56.93
N GLU A 19 -28.36 -4.35 -57.96
CA GLU A 19 -28.88 -5.70 -58.20
C GLU A 19 -28.29 -6.72 -57.19
N ALA A 20 -28.01 -6.27 -55.97
CA ALA A 20 -27.49 -7.09 -54.86
C ALA A 20 -28.57 -7.40 -53.80
N GLN A 21 -29.85 -7.36 -54.19
CA GLN A 21 -30.96 -7.78 -53.35
C GLN A 21 -31.83 -8.85 -54.00
N SER A 22 -31.25 -9.71 -54.84
CA SER A 22 -31.94 -10.87 -55.40
C SER A 22 -32.25 -11.89 -54.28
N ASN A 23 -33.50 -11.83 -53.81
CA ASN A 23 -34.24 -12.80 -52.99
C ASN A 23 -33.73 -13.09 -51.58
N LYS A 24 -33.92 -12.13 -50.66
CA LYS A 24 -34.00 -12.42 -49.21
C LYS A 24 -35.43 -12.83 -48.82
N GLY A 25 -35.90 -13.96 -49.35
CA GLY A 25 -37.22 -14.52 -49.04
C GLY A 25 -37.17 -15.80 -48.22
N ILE A 26 -38.31 -16.21 -47.65
CA ILE A 26 -38.46 -17.46 -46.90
C ILE A 26 -38.96 -18.54 -47.84
N LYS A 27 -38.18 -19.61 -48.05
CA LYS A 27 -38.64 -20.77 -48.81
C LYS A 27 -39.73 -21.50 -48.02
N PHE A 28 -40.94 -21.52 -48.57
CA PHE A 28 -42.09 -22.21 -48.01
C PHE A 28 -42.45 -23.39 -48.90
N GLN A 29 -42.73 -24.53 -48.28
CA GLN A 29 -43.17 -25.73 -48.98
C GLN A 29 -44.27 -26.39 -48.16
N ALA A 30 -45.37 -26.74 -48.80
CA ALA A 30 -46.50 -27.41 -48.16
C ALA A 30 -47.01 -28.56 -49.02
N LYS A 31 -47.69 -29.50 -48.36
CA LYS A 31 -48.45 -30.56 -49.01
C LYS A 31 -49.92 -30.46 -48.64
N ILE A 32 -50.75 -30.23 -49.64
CA ILE A 32 -52.18 -29.95 -49.51
C ILE A 32 -52.98 -31.17 -49.97
N LYS A 33 -53.96 -31.56 -49.16
CA LYS A 33 -54.88 -32.67 -49.43
C LYS A 33 -56.31 -32.20 -49.15
N TYR A 34 -57.27 -32.78 -49.86
CA TYR A 34 -58.68 -32.59 -49.56
C TYR A 34 -59.04 -33.35 -48.28
N THR A 35 -59.66 -32.66 -47.31
CA THR A 35 -59.98 -33.23 -46.00
C THR A 35 -60.92 -34.43 -46.08
N LEU A 36 -61.90 -34.39 -46.99
CA LEU A 36 -62.93 -35.44 -47.11
C LEU A 36 -62.46 -36.67 -47.89
N SER A 37 -61.68 -36.49 -48.96
CA SER A 37 -61.25 -37.61 -49.83
C SER A 37 -59.84 -38.09 -49.54
N GLY A 38 -59.03 -37.33 -48.79
CA GLY A 38 -57.60 -37.58 -48.58
C GLY A 38 -56.75 -37.44 -49.85
N ALA A 39 -57.37 -37.14 -51.00
CA ALA A 39 -56.70 -37.01 -52.28
C ALA A 39 -55.77 -35.80 -52.29
N GLN A 40 -54.67 -35.92 -53.05
CA GLN A 40 -53.73 -34.83 -53.25
C GLN A 40 -54.35 -33.76 -54.15
N MET A 41 -54.15 -32.49 -53.81
CA MET A 41 -54.64 -31.37 -54.62
C MET A 41 -53.85 -31.24 -55.92
N ASN A 42 -54.55 -31.02 -57.03
CA ASN A 42 -53.96 -30.62 -58.30
C ASN A 42 -54.71 -29.39 -58.81
N GLN A 43 -54.00 -28.26 -58.91
CA GLN A 43 -54.56 -27.01 -59.38
C GLN A 43 -53.48 -26.26 -60.16
N ALA A 44 -53.77 -25.93 -61.42
CA ALA A 44 -52.90 -25.09 -62.22
C ALA A 44 -53.30 -23.62 -62.04
N GLY A 45 -52.30 -22.74 -62.03
CA GLY A 45 -52.51 -21.29 -62.05
C GLY A 45 -53.18 -20.70 -60.81
N ALA A 46 -53.02 -21.30 -59.64
CA ALA A 46 -53.54 -20.76 -58.38
C ALA A 46 -52.94 -19.37 -58.09
N SER A 47 -53.78 -18.42 -57.70
CA SER A 47 -53.31 -17.13 -57.18
C SER A 47 -53.20 -17.23 -55.67
N VAL A 48 -51.98 -17.45 -55.18
CA VAL A 48 -51.73 -17.70 -53.76
C VAL A 48 -51.37 -16.40 -53.05
N ASN A 49 -52.19 -16.00 -52.09
CA ASN A 49 -51.89 -14.85 -51.25
C ASN A 49 -51.21 -15.31 -49.97
N VAL A 50 -50.20 -14.54 -49.57
CA VAL A 50 -49.43 -14.77 -48.34
C VAL A 50 -49.51 -13.54 -47.48
N ARG A 51 -49.88 -13.72 -46.21
CA ARG A 51 -49.78 -12.70 -45.18
C ARG A 51 -48.76 -13.13 -44.14
N VAL A 52 -47.93 -12.19 -43.69
CA VAL A 52 -47.17 -12.35 -42.46
C VAL A 52 -47.87 -11.51 -41.40
N LEU A 53 -48.39 -12.17 -40.37
CA LEU A 53 -49.14 -11.58 -39.29
C LEU A 53 -48.28 -11.47 -38.02
N SER A 54 -48.53 -10.45 -37.22
CA SER A 54 -48.11 -10.40 -35.81
C SER A 54 -48.89 -11.43 -34.96
N PRO A 55 -48.46 -11.70 -33.70
CA PRO A 55 -49.16 -12.63 -32.81
C PRO A 55 -50.63 -12.26 -32.54
N ASN A 56 -50.97 -10.97 -32.60
CA ASN A 56 -52.33 -10.46 -32.43
C ASN A 56 -53.12 -10.34 -33.76
N GLY A 57 -52.61 -10.89 -34.87
CA GLY A 57 -53.33 -10.99 -36.15
C GLY A 57 -53.20 -9.78 -37.07
N CYS A 58 -52.29 -8.84 -36.82
CA CYS A 58 -52.08 -7.68 -37.68
C CYS A 58 -51.19 -7.99 -38.89
N VAL A 59 -51.62 -7.57 -40.07
CA VAL A 59 -50.92 -7.80 -41.34
C VAL A 59 -49.68 -6.91 -41.39
N LEU A 60 -48.51 -7.54 -41.26
CA LEU A 60 -47.21 -6.88 -41.36
C LEU A 60 -46.63 -6.94 -42.77
N TRP A 61 -47.04 -7.96 -43.54
CA TRP A 61 -46.71 -8.13 -44.95
C TRP A 61 -47.87 -8.79 -45.66
N GLU A 62 -48.12 -8.39 -46.90
CA GLU A 62 -49.03 -9.10 -47.79
C GLU A 62 -48.47 -9.10 -49.21
N GLU A 63 -48.48 -10.27 -49.84
CA GLU A 63 -48.06 -10.45 -51.21
C GLU A 63 -48.90 -11.51 -51.92
N ASN A 64 -48.94 -11.42 -53.24
CA ASN A 64 -49.59 -12.37 -54.13
C ASN A 64 -48.56 -13.07 -55.01
N HIS A 65 -48.71 -14.38 -55.13
CA HIS A 65 -47.98 -15.24 -56.05
C HIS A 65 -48.98 -15.71 -57.13
N PRO A 66 -49.04 -15.05 -58.29
CA PRO A 66 -49.95 -15.44 -59.35
C PRO A 66 -49.44 -16.66 -60.10
N SER A 67 -50.38 -17.44 -60.64
CA SER A 67 -50.09 -18.54 -61.56
C SER A 67 -49.28 -19.71 -60.97
N GLU A 68 -49.41 -19.97 -59.67
CA GLU A 68 -48.74 -21.06 -58.99
C GLU A 68 -49.37 -22.42 -59.31
N ASN A 69 -48.54 -23.41 -59.63
CA ASN A 69 -49.02 -24.76 -59.94
C ASN A 69 -48.88 -25.67 -58.72
N ILE A 70 -50.01 -26.16 -58.22
CA ILE A 70 -50.07 -27.18 -57.17
C ILE A 70 -50.15 -28.53 -57.87
N VAL A 71 -49.11 -29.36 -57.73
CA VAL A 71 -49.01 -30.67 -58.38
C VAL A 71 -48.76 -31.73 -57.32
N ASN A 72 -49.57 -32.79 -57.31
CA ASN A 72 -49.50 -33.87 -56.31
C ASN A 72 -49.58 -33.33 -54.86
N GLY A 73 -50.36 -32.27 -54.67
CA GLY A 73 -50.55 -31.54 -53.43
C GLY A 73 -49.40 -30.61 -53.07
N TYR A 74 -48.31 -30.57 -53.82
CA TYR A 74 -47.14 -29.78 -53.47
C TYR A 74 -47.29 -28.32 -53.90
N LEU A 75 -47.10 -27.40 -52.95
CA LEU A 75 -47.03 -25.96 -53.16
C LEU A 75 -45.67 -25.48 -52.66
N GLY A 76 -44.90 -24.85 -53.53
CA GLY A 76 -43.61 -24.23 -53.19
C GLY A 76 -43.65 -22.74 -53.48
N LEU A 77 -43.27 -21.92 -52.51
CA LEU A 77 -43.26 -20.47 -52.62
C LEU A 77 -41.95 -19.90 -52.05
N VAL A 78 -41.58 -18.70 -52.48
CA VAL A 78 -40.56 -17.89 -51.81
C VAL A 78 -41.23 -16.66 -51.24
N ILE A 79 -41.54 -16.69 -49.95
CA ILE A 79 -42.23 -15.58 -49.29
C ILE A 79 -41.30 -14.36 -49.27
N GLY A 80 -41.77 -13.21 -49.72
CA GLY A 80 -40.99 -11.98 -49.90
C GLY A 80 -40.55 -11.73 -51.35
N SER A 81 -40.91 -12.61 -52.30
CA SER A 81 -40.70 -12.40 -53.74
C SER A 81 -41.99 -12.19 -54.53
N GLY A 82 -43.15 -12.17 -53.86
CA GLY A 82 -44.44 -12.00 -54.51
C GLY A 82 -44.72 -10.53 -54.88
N ILE A 83 -45.85 -10.31 -55.53
CA ILE A 83 -46.36 -8.96 -55.82
C ILE A 83 -46.99 -8.41 -54.55
N THR A 84 -46.40 -7.35 -53.98
CA THR A 84 -46.90 -6.70 -52.76
C THR A 84 -48.33 -6.19 -52.91
N GLN A 85 -49.16 -6.42 -51.90
CA GLN A 85 -50.55 -5.97 -51.85
C GLN A 85 -50.76 -4.82 -50.85
N GLY A 86 -51.94 -4.19 -50.87
CA GLY A 86 -52.19 -2.93 -50.14
C GLY A 86 -52.48 -3.02 -48.63
N ALA A 87 -52.60 -4.21 -48.02
CA ALA A 87 -53.02 -4.31 -46.62
C ALA A 87 -51.89 -4.16 -45.58
N HIS A 88 -50.63 -4.06 -46.01
CA HIS A 88 -49.49 -3.76 -45.14
C HIS A 88 -49.04 -2.29 -45.29
N PRO A 89 -48.30 -1.70 -44.32
CA PRO A 89 -47.92 -0.30 -44.40
C PRO A 89 -47.04 0.00 -45.62
N VAL A 90 -47.43 1.04 -46.37
CA VAL A 90 -46.72 1.49 -47.58
C VAL A 90 -45.26 1.82 -47.26
N GLY A 91 -44.34 1.35 -48.10
CA GLY A 91 -42.90 1.60 -47.93
C GLY A 91 -42.19 0.67 -46.93
N THR A 92 -42.90 -0.31 -46.34
CA THR A 92 -42.23 -1.35 -45.57
C THR A 92 -41.49 -2.31 -46.49
N THR A 93 -40.30 -2.74 -46.06
CA THR A 93 -39.56 -3.81 -46.74
C THR A 93 -39.87 -5.14 -46.09
N PHE A 94 -39.77 -6.25 -46.82
CA PHE A 94 -39.98 -7.59 -46.23
C PHE A 94 -39.08 -7.85 -45.01
N LYS A 95 -37.84 -7.31 -45.00
CA LYS A 95 -36.95 -7.37 -43.84
C LYS A 95 -37.53 -6.67 -42.62
N ALA A 96 -38.17 -5.52 -42.81
CA ALA A 96 -38.73 -4.72 -41.73
C ALA A 96 -39.88 -5.45 -41.02
N VAL A 97 -40.50 -6.47 -41.61
CA VAL A 97 -41.57 -7.28 -40.99
C VAL A 97 -41.13 -7.95 -39.67
N PHE A 98 -39.84 -8.28 -39.59
CA PHE A 98 -39.23 -9.01 -38.47
C PHE A 98 -38.52 -8.09 -37.46
N ASP A 99 -38.64 -6.76 -37.62
CA ASP A 99 -38.05 -5.81 -36.68
C ASP A 99 -38.97 -5.61 -35.46
N ASN A 100 -38.57 -6.13 -34.30
CA ASN A 100 -39.30 -5.99 -33.03
C ASN A 100 -38.96 -4.68 -32.30
N SER A 101 -38.11 -3.80 -32.84
CA SER A 101 -37.76 -2.52 -32.19
C SER A 101 -38.73 -1.38 -32.49
N VAL A 102 -39.67 -1.58 -33.42
CA VAL A 102 -40.57 -0.52 -33.92
C VAL A 102 -42.03 -0.90 -33.69
N ASN A 103 -42.73 -0.05 -32.92
CA ASN A 103 -44.19 -0.09 -32.81
C ASN A 103 -44.82 0.26 -34.16
N ARG A 104 -45.83 -0.50 -34.58
CA ARG A 104 -46.51 -0.30 -35.87
C ARG A 104 -47.96 0.06 -35.64
N SER A 105 -48.42 1.11 -36.32
CA SER A 105 -49.81 1.59 -36.28
C SER A 105 -50.39 1.70 -37.69
N GLY A 106 -51.72 1.78 -37.80
CA GLY A 106 -52.41 1.83 -39.09
C GLY A 106 -52.37 0.50 -39.86
N LEU A 107 -52.21 -0.62 -39.14
CA LEU A 107 -52.24 -1.96 -39.71
C LEU A 107 -53.67 -2.39 -39.99
N VAL A 108 -53.86 -3.19 -41.03
CA VAL A 108 -55.07 -4.02 -41.17
C VAL A 108 -54.86 -5.27 -40.32
N CYS A 109 -55.71 -5.54 -39.35
CA CYS A 109 -55.64 -6.77 -38.55
C CYS A 109 -56.81 -7.69 -38.87
N VAL A 110 -56.58 -9.00 -38.81
CA VAL A 110 -57.57 -10.01 -39.22
C VAL A 110 -57.75 -11.11 -38.19
N ASP A 111 -58.95 -11.68 -38.13
CA ASP A 111 -59.28 -12.84 -37.30
C ASP A 111 -58.81 -14.16 -37.96
N SER A 112 -59.13 -15.31 -37.38
CA SER A 112 -58.80 -16.64 -37.94
C SER A 112 -59.50 -16.94 -39.26
N GLY A 113 -60.62 -16.27 -39.57
CA GLY A 113 -61.37 -16.38 -40.82
C GLY A 113 -60.91 -15.41 -41.91
N ASN A 114 -59.83 -14.66 -41.69
CA ASN A 114 -59.32 -13.60 -42.57
C ASN A 114 -60.20 -12.34 -42.65
N ASN A 115 -61.14 -12.15 -41.72
CA ASN A 115 -61.99 -10.98 -41.69
C ASN A 115 -61.29 -9.83 -40.95
N PRO A 116 -61.41 -8.57 -41.41
CA PRO A 116 -60.85 -7.42 -40.72
C PRO A 116 -61.38 -7.28 -39.28
N THR A 117 -60.52 -6.87 -38.37
CA THR A 117 -60.86 -6.56 -36.97
C THR A 117 -60.67 -5.08 -36.68
N ALA A 118 -61.15 -4.61 -35.51
CA ALA A 118 -61.01 -3.21 -35.08
C ALA A 118 -59.58 -2.84 -34.63
N LEU A 119 -58.70 -3.83 -34.47
CA LEU A 119 -57.32 -3.61 -34.08
C LEU A 119 -56.54 -3.02 -35.26
N THR A 120 -55.66 -2.05 -34.98
CA THR A 120 -54.85 -1.39 -36.02
C THR A 120 -53.39 -1.17 -35.61
N THR A 121 -52.98 -1.69 -34.45
CA THR A 121 -51.66 -1.46 -33.89
C THR A 121 -51.03 -2.75 -33.40
N TYR A 122 -49.72 -2.88 -33.61
CA TYR A 122 -48.89 -3.95 -33.08
C TYR A 122 -47.72 -3.34 -32.29
N PHE A 123 -47.66 -3.69 -31.01
CA PHE A 123 -46.58 -3.36 -30.09
C PHE A 123 -45.74 -4.62 -29.88
N PRO A 124 -44.56 -4.75 -30.53
CA PRO A 124 -43.76 -5.95 -30.40
C PRO A 124 -43.24 -6.14 -28.97
N THR A 125 -43.23 -7.39 -28.51
CA THR A 125 -42.59 -7.79 -27.25
C THR A 125 -41.46 -8.80 -27.50
N PRO A 126 -40.47 -8.92 -26.59
CA PRO A 126 -39.43 -9.95 -26.71
C PRO A 126 -40.04 -11.35 -26.85
N ASN A 127 -39.50 -12.15 -27.75
CA ASN A 127 -40.00 -13.49 -28.14
C ASN A 127 -41.29 -13.53 -28.96
N ASP A 128 -41.83 -12.40 -29.40
CA ASP A 128 -42.98 -12.40 -30.31
C ASP A 128 -42.66 -13.16 -31.60
N THR A 129 -43.53 -14.10 -31.95
CA THR A 129 -43.43 -14.87 -33.19
C THR A 129 -44.17 -14.18 -34.34
N ARG A 130 -44.13 -14.78 -35.53
CA ARG A 130 -44.95 -14.36 -36.67
C ARG A 130 -45.82 -15.52 -37.13
N ILE A 131 -46.97 -15.22 -37.70
CA ILE A 131 -47.83 -16.23 -38.32
C ILE A 131 -47.79 -16.00 -39.83
N VAL A 132 -47.36 -16.99 -40.59
CA VAL A 132 -47.54 -17.01 -42.04
C VAL A 132 -48.91 -17.59 -42.33
N ARG A 133 -49.78 -16.78 -42.91
CA ARG A 133 -51.08 -17.20 -43.41
C ARG A 133 -51.01 -17.34 -44.92
N ILE A 134 -51.36 -18.52 -45.41
CA ILE A 134 -51.54 -18.79 -46.82
C ILE A 134 -53.04 -18.84 -47.11
N TYR A 135 -53.50 -18.12 -48.13
CA TYR A 135 -54.89 -18.19 -48.56
C TYR A 135 -55.05 -18.09 -50.08
N PHE A 136 -55.90 -18.96 -50.63
CA PHE A 136 -56.24 -18.97 -52.06
C PHE A 136 -57.56 -19.68 -52.31
N ALA A 137 -58.18 -19.39 -53.46
CA ALA A 137 -59.40 -20.04 -53.88
C ALA A 137 -59.10 -21.31 -54.69
N SER A 138 -59.91 -22.35 -54.45
CA SER A 138 -59.95 -23.58 -55.24
C SER A 138 -61.40 -23.90 -55.59
N GLY A 139 -61.85 -23.48 -56.77
CA GLY A 139 -63.26 -23.52 -57.13
C GLY A 139 -64.10 -22.60 -56.24
N ALA A 140 -65.07 -23.17 -55.51
CA ALA A 140 -65.92 -22.44 -54.57
C ALA A 140 -65.33 -22.36 -53.15
N ASP A 141 -64.28 -23.12 -52.87
CA ASP A 141 -63.68 -23.21 -51.54
C ASP A 141 -62.55 -22.19 -51.37
N ASN A 142 -62.46 -21.60 -50.18
CA ASN A 142 -61.32 -20.80 -49.77
C ASN A 142 -60.42 -21.62 -48.85
N ILE A 143 -59.20 -21.87 -49.30
CA ILE A 143 -58.19 -22.56 -48.50
C ILE A 143 -57.48 -21.50 -47.67
N LEU A 144 -57.44 -21.70 -46.36
CA LEU A 144 -56.75 -20.83 -45.41
C LEU A 144 -55.98 -21.69 -44.41
N ALA A 145 -54.69 -21.38 -44.25
CA ALA A 145 -53.84 -22.11 -43.30
C ALA A 145 -52.81 -21.17 -42.65
N ASP A 146 -52.63 -21.35 -41.35
CA ASP A 146 -51.70 -20.58 -40.52
C ASP A 146 -50.52 -21.43 -40.08
N PHE A 147 -49.32 -20.87 -40.19
CA PHE A 147 -48.06 -21.50 -39.81
C PHE A 147 -47.27 -20.54 -38.92
N SER A 148 -47.00 -20.94 -37.68
CA SER A 148 -46.14 -20.14 -36.80
C SER A 148 -44.68 -20.19 -37.27
N LEU A 149 -44.11 -19.03 -37.57
CA LEU A 149 -42.68 -18.86 -37.75
C LEU A 149 -42.01 -18.77 -36.39
N ARG A 150 -40.96 -19.57 -36.19
CA ARG A 150 -40.10 -19.51 -35.01
C ARG A 150 -38.78 -18.86 -35.38
N SER A 151 -38.29 -18.00 -34.52
CA SER A 151 -36.94 -17.45 -34.62
C SER A 151 -35.90 -18.53 -34.30
N SER A 152 -34.71 -18.43 -34.90
CA SER A 152 -33.58 -19.27 -34.50
C SER A 152 -33.09 -18.87 -33.12
N GLY A 153 -32.47 -19.80 -32.37
CA GLY A 153 -31.98 -19.50 -31.02
C GLY A 153 -31.02 -18.31 -30.96
N TYR A 154 -30.19 -18.12 -31.99
CA TYR A 154 -29.29 -16.96 -32.10
C TYR A 154 -30.03 -15.63 -32.27
N ALA A 155 -31.17 -15.63 -32.97
CA ALA A 155 -31.99 -14.44 -33.12
C ALA A 155 -32.69 -14.09 -31.79
N VAL A 156 -33.18 -15.09 -31.06
CA VAL A 156 -33.78 -14.89 -29.73
C VAL A 156 -32.74 -14.35 -28.73
N ASN A 157 -31.54 -14.93 -28.71
CA ASN A 157 -30.43 -14.47 -27.88
C ASN A 157 -29.89 -13.09 -28.28
N SER A 158 -30.29 -12.53 -29.42
CA SER A 158 -29.93 -11.15 -29.78
C SER A 158 -30.88 -10.12 -29.18
N GLU A 159 -32.02 -10.54 -28.62
CA GLU A 159 -32.98 -9.65 -27.96
C GLU A 159 -32.62 -9.38 -26.48
N THR A 160 -31.83 -10.25 -25.86
CA THR A 160 -31.38 -10.13 -24.46
C THR A 160 -29.92 -10.54 -24.34
N LEU A 161 -29.15 -9.94 -23.45
CA LEU A 161 -27.79 -10.39 -23.14
C LEU A 161 -27.82 -11.09 -21.78
N ASP A 162 -27.56 -12.39 -21.76
CA ASP A 162 -27.64 -13.23 -20.55
C ASP A 162 -29.02 -13.15 -19.84
N GLY A 163 -30.11 -13.12 -20.62
CA GLY A 163 -31.47 -12.99 -20.11
C GLY A 163 -31.83 -11.61 -19.57
N LYS A 164 -30.91 -10.65 -19.64
CA LYS A 164 -31.14 -9.25 -19.26
C LYS A 164 -31.66 -8.45 -20.45
N SER A 165 -32.70 -7.67 -20.18
CA SER A 165 -33.34 -6.76 -21.12
C SER A 165 -32.52 -5.48 -21.29
N VAL A 166 -32.83 -4.68 -22.32
CA VAL A 166 -32.18 -3.38 -22.54
C VAL A 166 -32.29 -2.45 -21.30
N SER A 167 -33.37 -2.54 -20.52
CA SER A 167 -33.57 -1.78 -19.28
C SER A 167 -32.68 -2.22 -18.11
N ASP A 168 -32.10 -3.41 -18.16
CA ASP A 168 -31.17 -3.89 -17.13
C ASP A 168 -29.74 -3.38 -17.35
N PHE A 169 -29.47 -2.75 -18.50
CA PHE A 169 -28.16 -2.24 -18.85
C PHE A 169 -28.02 -0.76 -18.54
N VAL A 170 -26.80 -0.37 -18.14
CA VAL A 170 -26.38 1.03 -18.16
C VAL A 170 -26.12 1.40 -19.62
N LEU A 171 -27.06 2.11 -20.23
CA LEU A 171 -27.00 2.49 -21.64
C LEU A 171 -26.25 3.81 -21.81
N LYS A 172 -25.33 3.85 -22.76
CA LYS A 172 -24.76 5.11 -23.26
C LYS A 172 -25.81 5.81 -24.13
N SER A 173 -26.63 6.66 -23.53
CA SER A 173 -27.54 7.54 -24.27
C SER A 173 -26.75 8.63 -25.01
N ALA A 174 -27.03 8.82 -26.31
CA ALA A 174 -26.40 9.85 -27.14
C ALA A 174 -26.92 11.28 -26.84
N THR A 175 -28.07 11.40 -26.17
CA THR A 175 -28.73 12.70 -25.88
C THR A 175 -28.79 13.03 -24.39
N ALA A 176 -28.49 12.07 -23.53
CA ALA A 176 -28.42 12.29 -22.09
C ALA A 176 -27.57 11.19 -21.46
N TRP A 177 -26.24 11.26 -21.63
CA TRP A 177 -25.41 10.81 -20.51
C TRP A 177 -25.79 11.75 -19.36
N PRO A 178 -26.43 11.28 -18.27
CA PRO A 178 -26.70 12.15 -17.14
C PRO A 178 -25.35 12.75 -16.76
N ALA A 179 -25.29 14.09 -16.68
CA ALA A 179 -24.09 14.87 -16.44
C ALA A 179 -23.07 14.04 -15.67
N SER A 180 -22.00 13.64 -16.37
CA SER A 180 -20.98 12.76 -15.82
C SER A 180 -20.66 13.22 -14.41
N CYS A 181 -20.55 12.28 -13.47
CA CYS A 181 -20.06 12.58 -12.12
C CYS A 181 -18.89 13.55 -12.24
N ALA A 182 -18.94 14.64 -11.48
CA ALA A 182 -17.92 15.68 -11.56
C ALA A 182 -16.55 15.05 -11.27
N ALA A 183 -15.47 15.74 -11.66
CA ALA A 183 -14.13 15.27 -11.34
C ALA A 183 -14.01 15.03 -9.82
N GLY A 184 -13.69 13.80 -9.42
CA GLY A 184 -13.63 13.41 -8.01
C GLY A 184 -14.94 12.85 -7.43
N GLU A 185 -15.94 12.52 -8.26
CA GLU A 185 -17.15 11.81 -7.86
C GLU A 185 -17.23 10.41 -8.50
N PHE A 186 -17.96 9.49 -7.86
CA PHE A 186 -18.20 8.13 -8.33
C PHE A 186 -19.69 7.83 -8.42
N VAL A 187 -20.07 6.95 -9.35
CA VAL A 187 -21.45 6.44 -9.45
C VAL A 187 -21.75 5.61 -8.21
N SER A 188 -22.69 6.07 -7.38
CA SER A 188 -23.16 5.33 -6.21
C SER A 188 -24.40 4.48 -6.51
N SER A 189 -25.23 4.92 -7.45
CA SER A 189 -26.41 4.18 -7.91
C SER A 189 -26.86 4.66 -9.28
N VAL A 190 -27.64 3.81 -9.96
CA VAL A 190 -28.32 4.13 -11.22
C VAL A 190 -29.80 3.79 -11.02
N SER A 191 -30.69 4.75 -11.26
CA SER A 191 -32.14 4.51 -11.16
C SER A 191 -32.62 3.60 -12.30
N ALA A 192 -33.82 3.02 -12.14
CA ALA A 192 -34.50 2.29 -13.22
C ALA A 192 -34.81 3.15 -14.46
N THR A 193 -34.74 4.48 -14.33
CA THR A 193 -34.90 5.44 -15.43
C THR A 193 -33.56 5.88 -16.03
N GLY A 194 -32.44 5.29 -15.61
CA GLY A 194 -31.09 5.59 -16.12
C GLY A 194 -30.44 6.83 -15.51
N ALA A 195 -31.03 7.44 -14.47
CA ALA A 195 -30.44 8.58 -13.77
C ALA A 195 -29.28 8.10 -12.88
N VAL A 196 -28.11 8.68 -13.07
CA VAL A 196 -26.91 8.38 -12.27
C VAL A 196 -26.90 9.25 -11.02
N THR A 197 -26.77 8.62 -9.85
CA THR A 197 -26.46 9.32 -8.60
C THR A 197 -24.96 9.26 -8.39
N CYS A 198 -24.34 10.43 -8.23
CA CYS A 198 -22.92 10.56 -7.96
C CYS A 198 -22.71 10.86 -6.48
N MET A 199 -21.70 10.24 -5.89
CA MET A 199 -21.22 10.60 -4.56
C MET A 199 -19.78 11.13 -4.68
N PRO A 200 -19.42 12.18 -3.93
CA PRO A 200 -18.05 12.63 -3.88
C PRO A 200 -17.15 11.50 -3.39
N ALA A 201 -15.91 11.49 -3.88
CA ALA A 201 -14.81 10.76 -3.29
C ALA A 201 -14.55 11.33 -1.88
N SER A 202 -15.39 10.99 -0.91
CA SER A 202 -15.11 11.25 0.49
C SER A 202 -14.01 10.30 0.94
N GLY A 203 -12.76 10.67 0.62
CA GLY A 203 -11.55 10.26 1.33
C GLY A 203 -11.43 8.78 1.69
N GLY A 204 -11.70 7.85 0.76
CA GLY A 204 -11.53 6.41 0.97
C GLY A 204 -10.08 5.93 1.10
N GLY A 205 -9.13 6.79 1.49
CA GLY A 205 -7.88 6.33 2.09
C GLY A 205 -8.19 5.81 3.49
N ALA A 206 -7.38 4.89 4.03
CA ALA A 206 -7.59 4.17 5.30
C ALA A 206 -7.81 5.03 6.57
N VAL A 207 -7.89 6.36 6.44
CA VAL A 207 -8.08 7.33 7.50
C VAL A 207 -9.51 7.85 7.45
N SER A 208 -10.37 7.33 8.34
CA SER A 208 -11.77 7.76 8.46
C SER A 208 -11.93 9.13 9.12
N SER A 209 -10.93 9.58 9.88
CA SER A 209 -10.86 10.93 10.45
C SER A 209 -9.41 11.33 10.77
N VAL A 210 -9.13 12.63 10.75
CA VAL A 210 -7.90 13.21 11.33
C VAL A 210 -8.33 14.27 12.34
N ALA A 211 -7.80 14.18 13.56
CA ALA A 211 -8.17 15.06 14.68
C ALA A 211 -9.71 15.17 14.91
N GLY A 212 -10.44 14.07 14.68
CA GLY A 212 -11.90 14.01 14.88
C GLY A 212 -12.75 14.62 13.76
N ARG A 213 -12.15 15.06 12.65
CA ARG A 213 -12.84 15.63 11.48
C ARG A 213 -12.85 14.63 10.33
N THR A 214 -13.89 14.65 9.49
CA THR A 214 -14.04 13.80 8.29
C THR A 214 -14.12 14.67 7.01
N GLY A 215 -13.89 14.07 5.84
CA GLY A 215 -13.97 14.76 4.54
C GLY A 215 -12.66 15.44 4.11
N ALA A 216 -12.76 16.60 3.43
CA ALA A 216 -11.59 17.42 3.07
C ALA A 216 -11.06 18.13 4.33
N ILE A 217 -9.94 17.65 4.86
CA ILE A 217 -9.36 18.13 6.11
C ILE A 217 -8.16 19.02 5.78
N THR A 218 -8.29 20.32 6.05
CA THR A 218 -7.12 21.20 6.18
C THR A 218 -6.67 21.15 7.63
N LEU A 219 -5.48 20.61 7.88
CA LEU A 219 -4.91 20.57 9.22
C LEU A 219 -4.49 21.97 9.65
N SER A 220 -4.76 22.25 10.91
CA SER A 220 -4.44 23.47 11.62
C SER A 220 -3.63 23.14 12.86
N THR A 221 -3.09 24.17 13.51
CA THR A 221 -2.32 24.01 14.75
C THR A 221 -3.10 23.39 15.89
N SER A 222 -4.42 23.55 15.90
CA SER A 222 -5.30 22.93 16.90
C SER A 222 -5.42 21.43 16.71
N ASP A 223 -5.11 20.90 15.53
CA ASP A 223 -5.18 19.47 15.23
C ASP A 223 -3.92 18.72 15.74
N VAL A 224 -2.83 19.44 16.02
CA VAL A 224 -1.61 18.90 16.65
C VAL A 224 -1.66 19.18 18.15
N SER A 225 -2.37 18.31 18.89
CA SER A 225 -2.55 18.47 20.33
C SER A 225 -1.20 18.40 21.09
N GLY A 226 -1.09 19.16 22.18
CA GLY A 226 0.07 19.16 23.08
C GLY A 226 1.20 20.14 22.76
N LEU A 227 1.26 20.69 21.54
CA LEU A 227 2.31 21.66 21.14
C LEU A 227 1.82 23.11 21.01
N GLY A 228 0.51 23.34 20.91
CA GLY A 228 -0.06 24.69 20.79
C GLY A 228 0.54 25.48 19.61
N SER A 229 0.85 26.77 19.81
CA SER A 229 1.45 27.62 18.77
C SER A 229 2.86 27.19 18.33
N ALA A 230 3.55 26.32 19.11
CA ALA A 230 4.86 25.80 18.72
C ALA A 230 4.77 24.91 17.46
N ALA A 231 3.60 24.34 17.16
CA ALA A 231 3.38 23.52 15.98
C ALA A 231 3.56 24.28 14.64
N LEU A 232 3.57 25.62 14.65
CA LEU A 232 3.83 26.46 13.47
C LEU A 232 5.29 26.83 13.28
N LEU A 233 6.10 26.65 14.32
CA LEU A 233 7.43 27.21 14.36
C LEU A 233 8.44 26.12 13.97
N GLY A 234 9.39 26.46 13.11
CA GLY A 234 10.56 25.59 12.88
C GLY A 234 11.38 25.42 14.16
N VAL A 235 12.29 24.44 14.17
CA VAL A 235 13.29 24.28 15.25
C VAL A 235 14.57 25.00 14.82
N GLY A 236 15.13 25.86 15.68
CA GLY A 236 16.33 26.63 15.34
C GLY A 236 16.73 27.63 16.43
N SER A 237 17.79 28.40 16.16
CA SER A 237 18.38 29.35 17.12
C SER A 237 17.93 30.82 16.95
N THR A 238 16.98 31.08 16.06
CA THR A 238 16.49 32.44 15.76
C THR A 238 15.20 32.77 16.52
N VAL A 239 14.85 34.06 16.59
CA VAL A 239 13.56 34.48 17.14
C VAL A 239 12.43 33.94 16.26
N GLY A 240 11.36 33.43 16.88
CA GLY A 240 10.22 32.85 16.16
C GLY A 240 10.36 31.36 15.83
N THR A 241 11.33 30.66 16.40
CA THR A 241 11.46 29.19 16.33
C THR A 241 11.24 28.54 17.68
N VAL A 242 10.99 27.23 17.71
CA VAL A 242 11.24 26.40 18.90
C VAL A 242 12.77 26.32 19.11
N ALA A 243 13.23 26.54 20.34
CA ALA A 243 14.65 26.57 20.67
C ALA A 243 15.34 25.21 20.43
N SER A 244 16.35 25.21 19.57
CA SER A 244 17.26 24.07 19.35
C SER A 244 18.20 23.88 20.53
N GLY A 245 18.75 22.68 20.75
CA GLY A 245 19.62 22.35 21.91
C GLY A 245 20.83 23.28 22.14
N ASN A 246 21.31 23.97 21.10
CA ASN A 246 22.42 24.93 21.14
C ASN A 246 21.97 26.41 21.16
N ASP A 247 20.70 26.67 21.47
CA ASP A 247 20.13 28.00 21.44
C ASP A 247 20.48 28.84 22.68
N ALA A 248 20.90 30.08 22.46
CA ALA A 248 21.27 31.04 23.51
C ALA A 248 20.09 31.42 24.44
N ARG A 249 18.84 31.12 24.04
CA ARG A 249 17.65 31.31 24.88
C ARG A 249 17.62 30.40 26.11
N PHE A 250 18.43 29.33 26.15
CA PHE A 250 18.65 28.54 27.36
C PHE A 250 19.46 29.32 28.40
N THR A 251 18.77 30.18 29.13
CA THR A 251 19.36 31.09 30.13
C THR A 251 19.33 30.53 31.54
N LYS A 252 18.80 29.32 31.74
CA LYS A 252 18.59 28.72 33.07
C LYS A 252 18.87 27.22 33.10
N ILE A 253 19.44 26.75 34.20
CA ILE A 253 19.55 25.33 34.57
C ILE A 253 18.67 25.12 35.80
N ASN A 254 17.63 24.29 35.67
CA ASN A 254 16.67 23.99 36.75
C ASN A 254 16.10 25.26 37.44
N GLY A 255 15.74 26.28 36.66
CA GLY A 255 15.19 27.54 37.15
C GLY A 255 16.22 28.57 37.65
N VAL A 256 17.47 28.16 37.86
CA VAL A 256 18.58 29.04 38.25
C VAL A 256 19.22 29.63 37.00
N ALA A 257 19.48 30.94 37.00
CA ALA A 257 20.10 31.62 35.86
C ALA A 257 21.50 31.07 35.57
N VAL A 258 21.90 31.11 34.29
CA VAL A 258 23.26 30.84 33.80
C VAL A 258 23.83 32.15 33.28
N SER A 259 25.10 32.41 33.58
CA SER A 259 25.83 33.57 33.05
C SER A 259 25.77 33.63 31.53
N ALA A 260 25.61 34.84 30.98
CA ALA A 260 25.73 35.08 29.54
C ALA A 260 27.17 34.88 29.03
N THR A 261 28.16 34.84 29.92
CA THR A 261 29.55 34.55 29.57
C THR A 261 29.74 33.03 29.48
N ALA A 262 30.10 32.54 28.28
CA ALA A 262 30.43 31.14 28.09
C ALA A 262 31.72 30.76 28.87
N PRO A 263 31.78 29.57 29.50
CA PRO A 263 33.03 29.08 30.09
C PRO A 263 34.14 28.95 29.04
N GLY A 264 35.29 29.53 29.35
CA GLY A 264 36.52 29.32 28.57
C GLY A 264 37.20 27.99 28.90
N THR A 265 38.35 27.75 28.27
CA THR A 265 39.22 26.61 28.61
C THR A 265 39.56 26.61 30.11
N ASN A 266 39.52 25.44 30.74
CA ASN A 266 39.75 25.26 32.19
C ASN A 266 38.77 26.02 33.11
N GLN A 267 37.55 26.28 32.65
CA GLN A 267 36.47 26.80 33.47
C GLN A 267 35.31 25.82 33.58
N VAL A 268 34.58 25.87 34.68
CA VAL A 268 33.33 25.13 34.90
C VAL A 268 32.24 26.09 35.35
N LEU A 269 30.98 25.77 35.05
CA LEU A 269 29.86 26.48 35.65
C LEU A 269 29.73 26.07 37.12
N LYS A 270 29.83 27.03 38.03
CA LYS A 270 29.61 26.84 39.47
C LYS A 270 28.49 27.75 39.94
N TYR A 271 27.59 27.20 40.75
CA TYR A 271 26.56 28.01 41.40
C TYR A 271 27.22 28.92 42.44
N ASP A 272 27.04 30.23 42.30
CA ASP A 272 27.64 31.24 43.19
C ASP A 272 26.72 31.66 44.35
N GLY A 273 25.53 31.06 44.44
CA GLY A 273 24.48 31.45 45.40
C GLY A 273 23.32 32.22 44.75
N THR A 274 23.47 32.67 43.51
CA THR A 274 22.45 33.40 42.75
C THR A 274 22.28 32.88 41.30
N GLN A 275 23.38 32.50 40.65
CA GLN A 275 23.40 31.98 39.28
C GLN A 275 24.58 31.01 39.07
N TYR A 276 24.56 30.28 37.97
CA TYR A 276 25.72 29.52 37.49
C TYR A 276 26.66 30.46 36.73
N VAL A 277 27.88 30.64 37.23
CA VAL A 277 28.93 31.45 36.58
C VAL A 277 30.13 30.58 36.19
N PRO A 278 30.84 30.90 35.09
CA PRO A 278 32.13 30.30 34.82
C PRO A 278 33.12 30.63 35.93
N VAL A 279 33.71 29.60 36.51
CA VAL A 279 34.78 29.71 37.50
C VAL A 279 35.97 28.91 36.98
N ALA A 280 37.16 29.49 37.06
CA ALA A 280 38.40 28.78 36.72
C ALA A 280 38.56 27.56 37.65
N LEU A 281 38.86 26.42 37.04
CA LEU A 281 39.32 25.26 37.80
C LEU A 281 40.59 25.65 38.59
N PRO A 282 40.75 25.18 39.83
CA PRO A 282 41.97 25.44 40.58
C PRO A 282 43.16 24.87 39.81
N THR A 283 44.18 25.72 39.59
CA THR A 283 45.43 25.33 38.91
C THR A 283 46.26 24.34 39.74
N ALA A 284 45.98 24.24 41.04
CA ALA A 284 46.51 23.23 41.95
C ALA A 284 45.36 22.65 42.80
N PRO A 285 44.87 21.43 42.52
CA PRO A 285 43.77 20.82 43.28
C PRO A 285 44.15 20.48 44.73
N VAL A 286 45.45 20.35 45.01
CA VAL A 286 45.99 20.22 46.37
C VAL A 286 46.35 21.61 46.87
N THR A 287 45.66 22.07 47.91
CA THR A 287 45.90 23.38 48.52
C THR A 287 47.18 23.39 49.35
N THR A 288 47.48 22.30 50.06
CA THR A 288 48.71 22.17 50.86
C THR A 288 49.32 20.78 50.86
N VAL A 289 50.64 20.69 50.79
CA VAL A 289 51.43 19.50 51.20
C VAL A 289 52.40 19.95 52.28
N ALA A 290 52.42 19.24 53.41
CA ALA A 290 53.22 19.62 54.60
C ALA A 290 53.03 21.09 55.05
N GLY A 291 51.82 21.64 54.89
CA GLY A 291 51.48 23.02 55.28
C GLY A 291 51.89 24.12 54.27
N ARG A 292 52.45 23.76 53.11
CA ARG A 292 52.90 24.72 52.07
C ARG A 292 51.90 24.76 50.92
N THR A 293 51.61 25.95 50.37
CA THR A 293 50.74 26.16 49.20
C THR A 293 51.57 26.46 47.93
N GLY A 294 51.00 26.25 46.73
CA GLY A 294 51.63 26.64 45.44
C GLY A 294 52.43 25.53 44.74
N ALA A 295 53.50 25.89 44.03
CA ALA A 295 54.45 24.92 43.46
C ALA A 295 55.32 24.34 44.59
N ILE A 296 55.04 23.09 44.98
CA ILE A 296 55.67 22.46 46.12
C ILE A 296 56.81 21.57 45.65
N THR A 297 58.04 22.02 45.86
CA THR A 297 59.22 21.15 45.85
C THR A 297 59.35 20.56 47.24
N LEU A 298 59.16 19.25 47.37
CA LEU A 298 59.35 18.56 48.65
C LEU A 298 60.82 18.62 49.07
N SER A 299 61.03 18.79 50.37
CA SER A 299 62.31 18.85 51.05
C SER A 299 62.36 17.85 52.21
N ASN A 300 63.55 17.63 52.76
CA ASN A 300 63.76 16.75 53.92
C ASN A 300 63.01 17.19 55.18
N LEU A 301 62.61 18.47 55.29
CA LEU A 301 61.82 18.99 56.40
C LEU A 301 60.34 18.65 56.30
N ASP A 302 59.85 18.27 55.11
CA ASP A 302 58.44 17.90 54.90
C ASP A 302 58.13 16.48 55.42
N ILE A 303 59.16 15.68 55.73
CA ILE A 303 59.05 14.35 56.35
C ILE A 303 59.38 14.47 57.85
N SER A 304 58.34 14.64 58.67
CA SER A 304 58.48 14.79 60.13
C SER A 304 59.26 13.64 60.77
N GLY A 305 60.16 13.98 61.70
CA GLY A 305 60.90 13.02 62.53
C GLY A 305 62.22 12.50 61.96
N LEU A 306 62.52 12.72 60.66
CA LEU A 306 63.76 12.24 60.04
C LEU A 306 64.82 13.35 59.86
N GLY A 307 64.43 14.63 59.80
CA GLY A 307 65.37 15.75 59.63
C GLY A 307 66.32 15.55 58.45
N GLY A 308 67.62 15.76 58.66
CA GLY A 308 68.65 15.55 57.62
C GLY A 308 68.77 14.11 57.11
N ALA A 309 68.27 13.11 57.84
CA ALA A 309 68.31 11.71 57.43
C ALA A 309 67.38 11.41 56.24
N ALA A 310 66.35 12.23 56.00
CA ALA A 310 65.35 12.00 54.94
C ALA A 310 65.92 12.05 53.51
N ILE A 311 67.15 12.55 53.34
CA ILE A 311 67.85 12.63 52.03
C ILE A 311 69.09 11.74 51.95
N LEU A 312 69.38 10.98 53.00
CA LEU A 312 70.56 10.11 53.04
C LEU A 312 70.14 8.66 52.79
N ASN A 313 70.93 7.93 52.00
CA ASN A 313 70.77 6.49 51.89
C ASN A 313 71.10 5.81 53.23
N VAL A 314 70.57 4.61 53.46
CA VAL A 314 71.00 3.73 54.56
C VAL A 314 72.19 2.89 54.09
N GLY A 315 73.26 2.84 54.87
CA GLY A 315 74.47 2.07 54.51
C GLY A 315 75.65 2.31 55.43
N THR A 316 76.80 1.70 55.13
CA THR A 316 78.01 1.71 55.96
C THR A 316 79.03 2.81 55.61
N ALA A 317 78.76 3.62 54.57
CA ALA A 317 79.65 4.68 54.11
C ALA A 317 79.51 5.97 54.95
N ILE A 318 80.48 6.88 54.83
CA ILE A 318 80.31 8.25 55.35
C ILE A 318 79.15 8.95 54.63
N SER A 319 78.44 9.83 55.34
CA SER A 319 77.27 10.55 54.83
C SER A 319 76.04 9.69 54.49
N THR A 320 75.88 8.52 55.12
CA THR A 320 74.64 7.73 55.14
C THR A 320 74.03 7.69 56.54
N VAL A 321 72.76 7.29 56.65
CA VAL A 321 72.22 6.76 57.91
C VAL A 321 72.88 5.41 58.18
N ALA A 322 73.39 5.20 59.39
CA ALA A 322 74.10 3.96 59.76
C ALA A 322 73.18 2.74 59.63
N ALA A 323 73.58 1.79 58.78
CA ALA A 323 72.96 0.47 58.68
C ALA A 323 73.35 -0.40 59.89
N GLY A 324 72.59 -1.45 60.20
CA GLY A 324 72.78 -2.28 61.41
C GLY A 324 74.18 -2.92 61.57
N ASP A 325 74.91 -3.10 60.48
CA ASP A 325 76.26 -3.65 60.38
C ASP A 325 77.36 -2.58 60.34
N ASP A 326 77.02 -1.31 60.58
CA ASP A 326 77.94 -0.19 60.45
C ASP A 326 78.92 -0.08 61.64
N ALA A 327 80.21 0.04 61.31
CA ALA A 327 81.29 0.19 62.29
C ALA A 327 81.18 1.47 63.15
N ARG A 328 80.36 2.45 62.76
CA ARG A 328 80.04 3.64 63.57
C ARG A 328 79.29 3.30 64.86
N PHE A 329 78.72 2.11 64.99
CA PHE A 329 78.20 1.61 66.27
C PHE A 329 79.35 1.23 67.22
N THR A 330 80.00 2.24 67.80
CA THR A 330 81.17 2.05 68.68
C THR A 330 80.81 1.85 70.16
N LYS A 331 79.52 1.77 70.50
CA LYS A 331 79.04 1.73 71.88
C LYS A 331 77.85 0.78 72.05
N ILE A 332 77.82 0.07 73.17
CA ILE A 332 76.65 -0.67 73.67
C ILE A 332 76.17 0.03 74.93
N ASN A 333 74.93 0.53 74.95
CA ASN A 333 74.36 1.31 76.06
C ASN A 333 75.27 2.45 76.58
N GLY A 334 75.95 3.16 75.67
CA GLY A 334 76.84 4.27 76.02
C GLY A 334 78.27 3.88 76.44
N VAL A 335 78.52 2.59 76.69
CA VAL A 335 79.84 2.05 77.00
C VAL A 335 80.57 1.71 75.70
N ALA A 336 81.83 2.10 75.58
CA ALA A 336 82.64 1.83 74.39
C ALA A 336 82.80 0.32 74.14
N VAL A 337 82.84 -0.06 72.86
CA VAL A 337 83.22 -1.41 72.41
C VAL A 337 84.62 -1.33 71.81
N SER A 338 85.46 -2.31 72.12
CA SER A 338 86.80 -2.47 71.55
C SER A 338 86.76 -2.45 70.02
N ALA A 339 87.71 -1.76 69.40
CA ALA A 339 87.90 -1.78 67.95
C ALA A 339 88.36 -3.14 67.41
N THR A 340 88.86 -4.02 68.29
CA THR A 340 89.21 -5.41 67.93
C THR A 340 87.95 -6.27 67.99
N ALA A 341 87.55 -6.82 66.84
CA ALA A 341 86.45 -7.78 66.78
C ALA A 341 86.80 -9.06 67.57
N PRO A 342 85.84 -9.68 68.29
CA PRO A 342 86.04 -10.98 68.89
C PRO A 342 86.40 -12.03 67.83
N ALA A 343 87.47 -12.78 68.08
CA ALA A 343 87.79 -13.98 67.31
C ALA A 343 86.88 -15.15 67.72
N THR A 344 86.96 -16.25 66.98
CA THR A 344 86.32 -17.52 67.37
C THR A 344 86.69 -17.88 68.81
N ASN A 345 85.70 -18.27 69.61
CA ASN A 345 85.80 -18.56 71.05
C ASN A 345 86.11 -17.35 71.94
N GLN A 346 85.80 -16.13 71.50
CA GLN A 346 85.82 -14.93 72.34
C GLN A 346 84.43 -14.32 72.48
N VAL A 347 84.19 -13.64 73.60
CA VAL A 347 82.99 -12.84 73.85
C VAL A 347 83.38 -11.42 74.21
N LEU A 348 82.52 -10.44 73.93
CA LEU A 348 82.67 -9.10 74.47
C LEU A 348 82.32 -9.10 75.97
N GLN A 349 83.30 -8.82 76.82
CA GLN A 349 83.13 -8.70 78.26
C GLN A 349 83.47 -7.28 78.72
N TYR A 350 82.61 -6.69 79.56
CA TYR A 350 82.89 -5.39 80.15
C TYR A 350 84.03 -5.51 81.17
N ASN A 351 85.12 -4.79 80.93
CA ASN A 351 86.31 -4.83 81.79
C ASN A 351 86.35 -3.72 82.87
N GLY A 352 85.25 -2.99 83.06
CA GLY A 352 85.18 -1.82 83.94
C GLY A 352 85.36 -0.48 83.23
N THR A 353 85.78 -0.47 81.96
CA THR A 353 85.92 0.77 81.14
C THR A 353 85.33 0.64 79.74
N GLN A 354 85.44 -0.53 79.11
CA GLN A 354 84.87 -0.83 77.79
C GLN A 354 84.54 -2.32 77.65
N TYR A 355 83.75 -2.69 76.64
CA TYR A 355 83.57 -4.07 76.23
C TYR A 355 84.77 -4.52 75.40
N VAL A 356 85.53 -5.53 75.85
CA VAL A 356 86.69 -6.09 75.14
C VAL A 356 86.49 -7.57 74.81
N PRO A 357 87.05 -8.09 73.70
CA PRO A 357 87.10 -9.53 73.48
C PRO A 357 87.88 -10.23 74.59
N VAL A 358 87.25 -11.21 75.24
CA VAL A 358 87.88 -12.10 76.21
C VAL A 358 87.64 -13.53 75.76
N ALA A 359 88.69 -14.35 75.85
CA ALA A 359 88.57 -15.78 75.55
C ALA A 359 87.57 -16.45 76.50
N LEU A 360 86.68 -17.28 75.95
CA LEU A 360 85.84 -18.13 76.77
C LEU A 360 86.73 -19.07 77.62
N PRO A 361 86.36 -19.33 78.90
CA PRO A 361 87.10 -20.28 79.72
C PRO A 361 87.14 -21.65 79.06
N THR A 362 88.32 -22.29 79.01
CA THR A 362 88.48 -23.66 78.47
C THR A 362 87.82 -24.72 79.36
N ALA A 363 87.52 -24.36 80.61
CA ALA A 363 86.68 -25.11 81.54
C ALA A 363 85.72 -24.14 82.24
N PRO A 364 84.49 -23.94 81.74
CA PRO A 364 83.53 -22.98 82.31
C PRO A 364 83.05 -23.37 83.72
N VAL A 365 83.32 -24.60 84.14
CA VAL A 365 83.09 -25.09 85.50
C VAL A 365 84.43 -25.32 86.17
N THR A 366 84.75 -24.50 87.18
CA THR A 366 86.00 -24.63 87.95
C THR A 366 85.89 -25.70 89.03
N THR A 367 84.66 -26.00 89.50
CA THR A 367 84.37 -27.10 90.42
C THR A 367 83.00 -27.72 90.20
N VAL A 368 82.91 -29.06 90.19
CA VAL A 368 81.66 -29.80 90.40
C VAL A 368 81.79 -30.54 91.72
N ALA A 369 80.84 -30.33 92.64
CA ALA A 369 80.86 -30.95 93.99
C ALA A 369 82.20 -30.79 94.74
N GLY A 370 82.85 -29.62 94.63
CA GLY A 370 84.10 -29.31 95.34
C GLY A 370 85.38 -29.89 94.76
N ARG A 371 85.33 -30.61 93.63
CA ARG A 371 86.52 -31.11 92.92
C ARG A 371 86.92 -30.16 91.80
N THR A 372 88.21 -29.89 91.63
CA THR A 372 88.78 -29.11 90.51
C THR A 372 89.39 -30.04 89.44
N GLY A 373 89.49 -29.58 88.19
CA GLY A 373 90.08 -30.35 87.07
C GLY A 373 89.05 -31.09 86.20
N VAL A 374 89.50 -32.08 85.40
CA VAL A 374 88.61 -32.94 84.58
C VAL A 374 87.83 -33.86 85.51
N ILE A 375 86.50 -33.69 85.55
CA ILE A 375 85.60 -34.46 86.42
C ILE A 375 84.81 -35.44 85.55
N THR A 376 85.17 -36.72 85.64
CA THR A 376 84.34 -37.80 85.08
C THR A 376 83.21 -38.10 86.05
N LEU A 377 81.96 -37.83 85.65
CA LEU A 377 80.77 -38.28 86.37
C LEU A 377 80.42 -39.68 85.87
N SER A 378 80.68 -40.70 86.67
CA SER A 378 80.11 -42.04 86.47
C SER A 378 78.77 -42.12 87.20
N ASN A 379 77.73 -42.65 86.55
CA ASN A 379 76.52 -43.10 87.24
C ASN A 379 76.82 -44.30 88.15
#